data_AF-A0A9E4FAY3-F1
#
_entry.id   AF-A0A9E4FAY3-F1
#
_cell.length_a   1.000
_cell.length_b   1.000
_cell.length_c   1.000
_cell.angle_alpha   90.00
_cell.angle_beta   90.00
_cell.angle_gamma   90.00
#
_symmetry.space_group_name_H-M   'P 1'
#
loop_
_entity.id
_entity.type
_entity.pdbx_description
1 polymer ?
#
loop_
_entity_poly.entity_id
_entity_poly.type
_entity_poly.pdbx_seq_one_letter_code
_entity_poly.pdbx_strand_id
1 'polypeptide(L)'
;MTPQPTITPTPSPDPEKSATFAPISGGLDHDPNEGFIKSEFADISIADMVIEATFTNPYSADHHSWDYGFILREQSNATAASFIEVTVTSANLWSAVLRDTNSASGKRLGGGTLLNLSTDTDGENHLRVVAIGERG
;
A
#
# COMPACT_ATOMS: atom_id res chain seq x y z
N MET A 1 26.07 15.98 -26.48
CA MET A 1 25.29 14.72 -26.51
C MET A 1 24.61 14.60 -25.16
N THR A 2 23.29 14.69 -25.12
CA THR A 2 22.47 14.57 -23.90
C THR A 2 22.20 13.08 -23.63
N PRO A 3 22.35 12.57 -22.39
CA PRO A 3 22.02 11.19 -22.10
C PRO A 3 20.52 10.95 -22.27
N GLN A 4 20.17 9.86 -22.96
CA GLN A 4 18.80 9.40 -23.16
C GLN A 4 18.24 8.88 -21.82
N PRO A 5 16.98 9.21 -21.44
CA PRO A 5 16.36 8.64 -20.26
C PRO A 5 16.24 7.13 -20.39
N THR A 6 16.79 6.40 -19.43
CA THR A 6 16.62 4.95 -19.32
C THR A 6 15.19 4.67 -18.90
N ILE A 7 14.43 4.01 -19.77
CA ILE A 7 13.15 3.39 -19.39
C ILE A 7 13.46 2.31 -18.35
N THR A 8 13.15 2.60 -17.08
CA THR A 8 13.10 1.55 -16.06
C THR A 8 11.96 0.60 -16.45
N PRO A 9 12.21 -0.70 -16.66
CA PRO A 9 11.14 -1.62 -16.96
C PRO A 9 10.14 -1.62 -15.81
N THR A 10 8.89 -1.29 -16.08
CA THR A 10 7.79 -1.56 -15.16
C THR A 10 7.70 -3.08 -15.06
N PRO A 11 7.91 -3.67 -13.88
CA PRO A 11 7.75 -5.10 -13.75
C PRO A 11 6.28 -5.43 -14.06
N SER A 12 6.06 -6.32 -15.03
CA SER A 12 4.73 -6.89 -15.31
C SER A 12 4.50 -8.02 -14.33
N PRO A 13 3.30 -8.19 -13.75
CA PRO A 13 2.93 -9.48 -13.16
C PRO A 13 3.12 -10.55 -14.24
N ASP A 14 3.82 -11.62 -13.89
CA ASP A 14 4.02 -12.78 -14.75
C ASP A 14 2.78 -13.68 -14.60
N PRO A 15 1.89 -13.75 -15.61
CA PRO A 15 0.66 -14.52 -15.51
C PRO A 15 0.91 -16.03 -15.34
N GLU A 16 2.13 -16.52 -15.56
CA GLU A 16 2.51 -17.92 -15.33
C GLU A 16 3.04 -18.21 -13.92
N LYS A 17 3.34 -17.16 -13.13
CA LYS A 17 3.74 -17.35 -11.73
C LYS A 17 2.48 -17.47 -10.88
N SER A 18 2.16 -18.70 -10.44
CA SER A 18 1.05 -18.95 -9.50
C SER A 18 1.16 -18.01 -8.32
N ALA A 19 0.17 -17.12 -8.16
CA ALA A 19 0.08 -16.27 -6.99
C ALA A 19 -0.13 -17.16 -5.76
N THR A 20 0.64 -16.93 -4.71
CA THR A 20 0.46 -17.65 -3.42
C THR A 20 -0.88 -17.28 -2.78
N PHE A 21 -1.46 -16.14 -3.18
CA PHE A 21 -2.74 -15.61 -2.70
C PHE A 21 -3.33 -14.67 -3.75
N ALA A 22 -4.40 -15.11 -4.43
CA ALA A 22 -5.22 -14.38 -5.42
C ALA A 22 -6.10 -15.38 -6.22
N PRO A 23 -7.10 -14.89 -7.00
CA PRO A 23 -7.64 -13.53 -7.02
C PRO A 23 -8.59 -13.29 -5.84
N ILE A 24 -8.57 -12.07 -5.31
CA ILE A 24 -9.53 -11.60 -4.31
C ILE A 24 -10.05 -10.25 -4.76
N SER A 25 -11.37 -10.14 -4.87
CA SER A 25 -12.10 -8.91 -5.09
C SER A 25 -13.04 -8.70 -3.91
N GLY A 26 -13.08 -7.50 -3.35
CA GLY A 26 -13.90 -7.16 -2.20
C GLY A 26 -14.02 -5.65 -2.03
N GLY A 27 -14.68 -5.23 -0.95
CA GLY A 27 -14.84 -3.82 -0.59
C GLY A 27 -14.21 -3.54 0.76
N LEU A 28 -13.48 -2.43 0.84
CA LEU A 28 -13.08 -1.80 2.10
C LEU A 28 -13.88 -0.50 2.22
N ASP A 29 -15.09 -0.58 2.76
CA ASP A 29 -16.01 0.55 2.81
C ASP A 29 -15.46 1.65 3.73
N HIS A 30 -15.08 2.77 3.14
CA HIS A 30 -14.54 3.91 3.88
C HIS A 30 -15.69 4.70 4.56
N ASP A 31 -15.72 4.72 5.89
CA ASP A 31 -16.60 5.58 6.68
C ASP A 31 -15.77 6.64 7.44
N PRO A 32 -15.91 7.93 7.11
CA PRO A 32 -15.16 9.00 7.79
C PRO A 32 -15.57 9.18 9.27
N ASN A 33 -16.66 8.57 9.72
CA ASN A 33 -17.10 8.62 11.12
C ASN A 33 -16.54 7.47 11.97
N GLU A 34 -15.89 6.50 11.37
CA GLU A 34 -15.25 5.40 12.07
C GLU A 34 -13.80 5.73 12.43
N GLY A 35 -13.37 5.30 13.62
CA GLY A 35 -12.03 5.54 14.14
C GLY A 35 -11.02 4.42 13.85
N PHE A 36 -11.31 3.52 12.91
CA PHE A 36 -10.47 2.36 12.61
C PHE A 36 -10.38 2.09 11.11
N ILE A 37 -9.25 1.51 10.70
CA ILE A 37 -8.97 1.17 9.30
C ILE A 37 -9.68 -0.14 8.95
N LYS A 38 -10.31 -0.21 7.77
CA LYS A 38 -10.83 -1.46 7.21
C LYS A 38 -9.68 -2.27 6.62
N SER A 39 -9.65 -3.58 6.85
CA SER A 39 -8.53 -4.44 6.42
C SER A 39 -9.00 -5.82 6.01
N GLU A 40 -8.34 -6.37 4.99
CA GLU A 40 -8.47 -7.77 4.56
C GLU A 40 -7.12 -8.45 4.75
N PHE A 41 -7.08 -9.56 5.50
CA PHE A 41 -5.85 -10.26 5.84
C PHE A 41 -5.55 -11.38 4.85
N ALA A 42 -4.30 -11.48 4.43
CA ALA A 42 -3.88 -12.52 3.50
C ALA A 42 -3.60 -13.88 4.17
N ASP A 43 -3.46 -13.93 5.50
CA ASP A 43 -3.17 -15.13 6.29
C ASP A 43 -2.00 -15.99 5.77
N ILE A 44 -1.03 -15.34 5.12
CA ILE A 44 0.21 -15.94 4.60
C ILE A 44 1.44 -15.30 5.24
N SER A 45 2.50 -16.10 5.40
CA SER A 45 3.80 -15.64 5.88
C SER A 45 4.87 -15.86 4.82
N ILE A 46 5.33 -14.77 4.20
CA ILE A 46 6.31 -14.77 3.12
C ILE A 46 7.34 -13.66 3.37
N ALA A 47 8.63 -13.97 3.23
CA ALA A 47 9.70 -13.00 3.41
C ALA A 47 9.83 -12.07 2.19
N ASP A 48 10.04 -12.67 1.01
CA ASP A 48 10.22 -11.96 -0.26
C ASP A 48 8.93 -12.02 -1.08
N MET A 49 8.33 -10.87 -1.35
CA MET A 49 7.03 -10.80 -2.01
C MET A 49 6.91 -9.62 -2.96
N VAL A 50 6.05 -9.83 -3.95
CA VAL A 50 5.42 -8.78 -4.74
C VAL A 50 3.94 -8.82 -4.37
N ILE A 51 3.39 -7.69 -3.93
CA ILE A 51 1.96 -7.54 -3.67
C ILE A 51 1.41 -6.44 -4.58
N GLU A 52 0.25 -6.72 -5.17
CA GLU A 52 -0.40 -5.87 -6.16
C GLU A 52 -1.90 -5.81 -5.86
N ALA A 53 -2.49 -4.62 -5.94
CA ALA A 53 -3.93 -4.40 -5.88
C ALA A 53 -4.31 -3.15 -6.68
N THR A 54 -5.50 -3.18 -7.25
CA THR A 54 -6.15 -1.98 -7.80
C THR A 54 -7.14 -1.47 -6.76
N PHE A 55 -6.97 -0.23 -6.33
CA PHE A 55 -7.89 0.45 -5.44
C PHE A 55 -8.80 1.39 -6.24
N THR A 56 -10.09 1.36 -5.95
CA THR A 56 -11.08 2.29 -6.49
C THR A 56 -11.42 3.31 -5.41
N ASN A 57 -11.31 4.59 -5.74
CA ASN A 57 -11.55 5.67 -4.78
C ASN A 57 -13.04 5.69 -4.36
N PRO A 58 -13.36 5.77 -3.06
CA PRO A 58 -14.76 5.81 -2.60
C PRO A 58 -15.48 7.11 -3.00
N TYR A 59 -14.72 8.19 -3.22
CA TYR A 59 -15.18 9.51 -3.65
C TYR A 59 -13.98 10.35 -4.09
N SER A 60 -14.24 11.49 -4.74
CA SER A 60 -13.20 12.45 -5.14
C SER A 60 -12.45 13.03 -3.93
N ALA A 61 -11.14 13.26 -4.09
CA ALA A 61 -10.30 13.94 -3.11
C ALA A 61 -10.74 15.38 -2.80
N ASP A 62 -11.46 16.04 -3.72
CA ASP A 62 -12.04 17.37 -3.50
C ASP A 62 -13.28 17.30 -2.60
N HIS A 63 -13.91 16.13 -2.48
CA HIS A 63 -15.07 15.92 -1.61
C HIS A 63 -14.62 15.60 -0.19
N HIS A 64 -13.79 14.58 0.00
CA HIS A 64 -13.24 14.16 1.29
C HIS A 64 -11.88 13.48 1.10
N SER A 65 -11.09 13.37 2.18
CA SER A 65 -9.84 12.60 2.16
C SER A 65 -10.08 11.10 2.24
N TRP A 66 -9.15 10.34 1.69
CA TRP A 66 -9.04 8.89 1.84
C TRP A 66 -7.56 8.49 1.77
N ASP A 67 -7.28 7.31 2.28
CA ASP A 67 -6.02 6.61 2.15
C ASP A 67 -6.25 5.11 1.94
N TYR A 68 -5.28 4.46 1.31
CA TYR A 68 -5.26 3.01 1.15
C TYR A 68 -3.82 2.52 0.98
N GLY A 69 -3.64 1.21 1.10
CA GLY A 69 -2.36 0.58 0.80
C GLY A 69 -2.24 -0.78 1.46
N PHE A 70 -1.03 -1.08 1.95
CA PHE A 70 -0.69 -2.41 2.45
C PHE A 70 -0.04 -2.34 3.83
N ILE A 71 -0.42 -3.28 4.69
CA ILE A 71 0.30 -3.62 5.91
C ILE A 71 1.14 -4.87 5.62
N LEU A 72 2.43 -4.78 5.88
CA LEU A 72 3.39 -5.86 5.62
C LEU A 72 4.07 -6.28 6.92
N ARG A 73 4.38 -7.58 7.01
CA ARG A 73 5.23 -8.15 8.06
C ARG A 73 4.71 -7.84 9.46
N GLU A 74 3.41 -7.92 9.62
CA GLU A 74 2.81 -7.77 10.93
C GLU A 74 3.34 -8.85 11.88
N GLN A 75 3.91 -8.39 12.98
CA GLN A 75 4.33 -9.20 14.10
C GLN A 75 3.62 -8.67 15.33
N SER A 76 2.68 -9.44 15.86
CA SER A 76 1.92 -9.07 17.03
C SER A 76 2.10 -10.09 18.16
N ASN A 77 1.98 -9.59 19.39
CA ASN A 77 1.87 -10.38 20.61
C ASN A 77 0.76 -9.78 21.48
N ALA A 78 0.58 -10.30 22.69
CA ALA A 78 -0.52 -9.90 23.57
C ALA A 78 -0.57 -8.40 23.92
N THR A 79 0.55 -7.68 23.82
CA THR A 79 0.64 -6.28 24.27
C THR A 79 1.21 -5.33 23.21
N ALA A 80 1.71 -5.83 22.09
CA ALA A 80 2.35 -5.01 21.09
C ALA A 80 2.28 -5.60 19.68
N ALA A 81 2.28 -4.73 18.68
CA ALA A 81 2.43 -5.09 17.27
C ALA A 81 3.46 -4.19 16.58
N SER A 82 4.18 -4.76 15.62
CA SER A 82 5.08 -4.06 14.71
C SER A 82 4.76 -4.46 13.28
N PHE A 83 4.73 -3.49 12.37
CA PHE A 83 4.39 -3.70 10.97
C PHE A 83 4.92 -2.56 10.11
N ILE A 84 5.07 -2.82 8.80
CA ILE A 84 5.35 -1.78 7.82
C ILE A 84 4.04 -1.36 7.18
N GLU A 85 3.70 -0.09 7.32
CA GLU A 85 2.56 0.54 6.67
C GLU A 85 3.04 1.22 5.39
N VAL A 86 2.51 0.81 4.24
CA VAL A 86 2.67 1.50 2.96
C VAL A 86 1.35 2.16 2.61
N THR A 87 1.34 3.49 2.60
CA THR A 87 0.12 4.29 2.47
C THR A 87 0.22 5.19 1.25
N VAL A 88 -0.86 5.27 0.48
CA VAL A 88 -1.12 6.30 -0.52
C VAL A 88 -2.28 7.15 -0.02
N THR A 89 -2.13 8.46 -0.10
CA THR A 89 -3.16 9.40 0.35
C THR A 89 -3.74 10.19 -0.81
N SER A 90 -4.99 10.61 -0.67
CA SER A 90 -5.68 11.49 -1.63
C SER A 90 -4.98 12.84 -1.86
N ALA A 91 -4.00 13.20 -1.02
CA ALA A 91 -3.15 14.38 -1.17
C ALA A 91 -1.94 14.16 -2.09
N ASN A 92 -1.95 13.12 -2.93
CA ASN A 92 -0.87 12.77 -3.85
C ASN A 92 0.45 12.43 -3.15
N LEU A 93 0.40 11.80 -1.98
CA LEU A 93 1.57 11.38 -1.23
C LEU A 93 1.61 9.87 -1.06
N TRP A 94 2.82 9.32 -1.04
CA TRP A 94 3.06 7.98 -0.55
C TRP A 94 4.04 7.99 0.63
N SER A 95 3.88 7.03 1.54
CA SER A 95 4.77 6.81 2.65
C SER A 95 4.94 5.34 2.97
N ALA A 96 6.15 4.96 3.34
CA ALA A 96 6.42 3.71 4.05
C ALA A 96 6.87 4.05 5.48
N VAL A 97 6.19 3.49 6.48
CA VAL A 97 6.47 3.74 7.90
C VAL A 97 6.53 2.40 8.63
N LEU A 98 7.62 2.17 9.35
CA LEU A 98 7.67 1.12 10.37
C LEU A 98 6.89 1.61 11.59
N ARG A 99 5.76 0.96 11.87
CA ARG A 99 4.91 1.18 13.04
C ARG A 99 5.31 0.20 14.13
N ASP A 100 5.29 0.69 15.36
CA ASP A 100 5.40 -0.09 16.58
C ASP A 100 4.35 0.48 17.53
N THR A 101 3.43 -0.33 18.03
CA THR A 101 2.33 0.14 18.90
C THR A 101 2.82 0.70 20.23
N ASN A 102 4.08 0.44 20.62
CA ASN A 102 4.73 1.06 21.78
C ASN A 102 5.36 2.43 21.46
N SER A 103 5.34 2.86 20.19
CA SER A 103 5.93 4.12 19.72
C SER A 103 4.90 4.95 18.96
N ALA A 104 4.57 6.12 19.49
CA ALA A 104 3.55 6.99 18.90
C ALA A 104 3.91 7.53 17.50
N SER A 105 5.20 7.69 17.19
CA SER A 105 5.65 8.44 16.01
C SER A 105 6.01 7.58 14.78
N GLY A 106 6.21 6.26 14.96
CA GLY A 106 6.73 5.38 13.91
C GLY A 106 8.10 5.82 13.36
N LYS A 107 8.68 5.02 12.46
CA LYS A 107 9.92 5.36 11.74
C LYS A 107 9.64 5.43 10.24
N ARG A 108 9.83 6.59 9.63
CA ARG A 108 9.74 6.76 8.17
C ARG A 108 10.85 5.95 7.49
N LEU A 109 10.46 5.05 6.59
CA LEU A 109 11.35 4.25 5.75
C LEU A 109 11.52 4.91 4.37
N GLY A 110 10.45 5.54 3.87
CA GLY A 110 10.48 6.25 2.59
C GLY A 110 9.21 7.05 2.34
N GLY A 111 9.22 7.87 1.28
CA GLY A 111 8.03 8.61 0.85
C GLY A 111 8.30 9.60 -0.26
N GLY A 112 7.23 10.14 -0.83
CA GLY A 112 7.31 11.16 -1.87
C GLY A 112 5.94 11.58 -2.41
N THR A 113 5.97 12.40 -3.45
CA THR A 113 4.79 12.88 -4.18
C THR A 113 4.50 12.00 -5.39
N LEU A 114 3.22 11.76 -5.64
CA LEU A 114 2.71 11.05 -6.81
C LEU A 114 2.21 12.08 -7.84
N LEU A 115 2.52 11.88 -9.12
CA LEU A 115 2.08 12.79 -10.21
C LEU A 115 0.98 12.17 -11.08
N ASN A 116 0.70 10.88 -10.87
CA ASN A 116 -0.17 10.05 -11.70
C ASN A 116 -1.24 9.34 -10.87
N LEU A 117 -1.59 9.87 -9.70
CA LEU A 117 -2.66 9.36 -8.87
C LEU A 117 -4.00 9.86 -9.41
N SER A 118 -4.93 8.95 -9.70
CA SER A 118 -6.32 9.34 -9.95
C SER A 118 -6.95 9.72 -8.62
N THR A 119 -7.46 10.94 -8.52
CA THR A 119 -8.12 11.46 -7.31
C THR A 119 -9.63 11.63 -7.49
N ASP A 120 -10.16 11.25 -8.64
CA ASP A 120 -11.58 11.36 -8.95
C ASP A 120 -12.41 10.29 -8.24
N THR A 121 -13.72 10.51 -8.15
CA THR A 121 -14.67 9.48 -7.71
C THR A 121 -14.60 8.28 -8.63
N ASP A 122 -14.59 7.08 -8.07
CA ASP A 122 -14.40 5.81 -8.81
C ASP A 122 -13.08 5.73 -9.60
N GLY A 123 -12.15 6.66 -9.35
CA GLY A 123 -10.82 6.65 -9.93
C GLY A 123 -10.05 5.42 -9.48
N GLU A 124 -9.40 4.74 -10.42
CA GLU A 124 -8.63 3.53 -10.14
C GLU A 124 -7.13 3.83 -10.04
N ASN A 125 -6.49 3.19 -9.06
CA ASN A 125 -5.07 3.30 -8.81
C ASN A 125 -4.46 1.92 -8.59
N HIS A 126 -3.53 1.52 -9.45
CA HIS A 126 -2.80 0.27 -9.31
C HIS A 126 -1.56 0.46 -8.45
N LEU A 127 -1.51 -0.23 -7.31
CA LEU A 127 -0.41 -0.16 -6.36
C LEU A 127 0.35 -1.48 -6.34
N ARG A 128 1.66 -1.40 -6.57
CA ARG A 128 2.59 -2.54 -6.49
C ARG A 128 3.67 -2.25 -5.46
N VAL A 129 3.87 -3.18 -4.53
CA VAL A 129 4.97 -3.14 -3.57
C VAL A 129 5.85 -4.37 -3.74
N VAL A 130 7.16 -4.15 -3.76
CA VAL A 130 8.17 -5.20 -3.78
C VAL A 130 8.92 -5.15 -2.45
N ALA A 131 8.85 -6.22 -1.67
CA ALA A 131 9.52 -6.34 -0.38
C ALA A 131 10.51 -7.50 -0.43
N ILE A 132 11.79 -7.23 -0.15
CA ILE A 132 12.90 -8.19 -0.28
C ILE A 132 13.76 -8.17 1.00
N GLY A 133 14.18 -9.36 1.46
CA GLY A 133 15.00 -9.54 2.66
C GLY A 133 14.29 -9.12 3.93
N GLU A 134 14.98 -8.87 5.04
CA GLU A 134 14.34 -8.40 6.29
C GLU A 134 14.14 -6.87 6.34
N ARG A 135 14.53 -6.14 5.29
CA ARG A 135 14.47 -4.68 5.24
C ARG A 135 13.50 -4.19 4.17
N GLY A 136 12.32 -3.79 4.62
CA GLY A 136 11.73 -2.54 4.13
C GLY A 136 12.29 -1.37 4.94
#